data_AF-A0A4R6EJH9-F1
#
_entry.id   AF-A0A4R6EJH9-F1
#
_cell.length_a   1.000
_cell.length_b   1.000
_cell.length_c   1.000
_cell.angle_alpha   90.00
_cell.angle_beta   90.00
_cell.angle_gamma   90.00
#
_symmetry.space_group_name_H-M   'P 1'
#
loop_
_entity.id
_entity.type
_entity.pdbx_description
1 polymer ?
#
loop_
_entity_poly.entity_id
_entity_poly.type
_entity_poly.pdbx_seq_one_letter_code
_entity_poly.pdbx_strand_id
1 'polypeptide(L)' 'MNTTPWQKGFAAGRLGKPLDTCPYFDCAVWEWICGYLDGQAKRLRLVNDHPVNRESS' A
#
# COMPACT_ATOMS: atom_id res chain seq x y z
N MET A 1 -18.42 -12.28 5.34
CA MET A 1 -17.58 -11.29 6.07
C MET A 1 -17.78 -9.93 5.42
N ASN A 2 -18.34 -8.96 6.13
CA ASN A 2 -18.49 -7.59 5.62
C ASN A 2 -17.11 -6.92 5.64
N THR A 3 -16.49 -6.78 4.47
CA THR A 3 -15.20 -6.10 4.34
C THR A 3 -15.41 -4.59 4.36
N THR A 4 -14.64 -3.89 5.21
CA THR A 4 -14.71 -2.42 5.32
C THR A 4 -14.11 -1.74 4.08
N PRO A 5 -14.48 -0.48 3.78
CA PRO A 5 -13.87 0.28 2.69
C PRO A 5 -12.34 0.32 2.80
N TRP A 6 -11.81 0.51 4.02
CA TRP A 6 -10.37 0.45 4.28
C TRP A 6 -9.73 -0.88 3.86
N GLN A 7 -10.34 -2.03 4.20
CA GLN A 7 -9.80 -3.35 3.84
C GLN A 7 -9.75 -3.56 2.32
N LYS A 8 -10.76 -3.05 1.59
CA LYS A 8 -10.78 -3.11 0.13
C LYS A 8 -9.74 -2.18 -0.49
N GLY A 9 -9.54 -1.00 0.09
CA GLY A 9 -8.46 -0.08 -0.28
C GLY A 9 -7.09 -0.73 -0.12
N PHE A 10 -6.85 -1.31 1.05
CA PHE A 10 -5.61 -2.04 1.36
C PHE A 10 -5.29 -3.14 0.35
N ALA A 11 -6.29 -3.94 -0.02
CA ALA A 11 -6.13 -4.95 -1.06
C ALA A 11 -5.79 -4.34 -2.43
N ALA A 12 -6.49 -3.27 -2.84
CA ALA A 12 -6.22 -2.59 -4.10
C ALA A 12 -4.81 -1.98 -4.17
N GLY A 13 -4.36 -1.33 -3.10
CA GLY A 13 -3.01 -0.78 -2.98
C GLY A 13 -1.93 -1.87 -3.03
N ARG A 14 -2.13 -2.98 -2.32
CA ARG A 14 -1.23 -4.15 -2.38
C ARG A 14 -1.15 -4.80 -3.76
N LEU A 15 -2.22 -4.73 -4.54
CA LEU A 15 -2.26 -5.27 -5.90
C LEU A 15 -1.69 -4.28 -6.93
N GLY A 16 -1.43 -3.03 -6.56
CA GLY A 16 -0.97 -1.99 -7.47
C GLY A 16 -2.03 -1.54 -8.47
N LYS A 17 -3.31 -1.63 -8.09
CA LYS A 17 -4.41 -1.09 -8.90
C LYS A 17 -4.33 0.45 -8.95
N PRO A 18 -4.83 1.11 -10.00
CA PRO A 18 -4.88 2.56 -10.04
C PRO A 18 -5.86 3.12 -8.97
N LEU A 19 -5.67 4.38 -8.57
CA LEU A 19 -6.44 5.00 -7.49
C LEU A 19 -7.91 5.24 -7.90
N ASP A 20 -8.17 5.43 -9.19
CA ASP A 20 -9.50 5.60 -9.79
C ASP A 20 -10.40 4.36 -9.69
N THR A 21 -9.86 3.21 -9.26
CA THR A 21 -10.65 1.98 -9.05
C THR A 21 -11.46 2.00 -7.75
N CYS A 22 -11.42 3.11 -6.99
CA CYS A 22 -12.23 3.30 -5.79
C CYS A 22 -13.73 3.29 -6.14
N PRO A 23 -14.52 2.32 -5.64
CA PRO A 23 -15.95 2.22 -5.96
C PRO A 23 -16.84 3.02 -5.00
N TYR A 24 -16.24 3.80 -4.10
CA TYR A 24 -16.93 4.47 -3.00
C TYR A 24 -17.18 5.94 -3.30
N PHE A 25 -18.18 6.50 -2.62
CA PHE A 25 -18.51 7.92 -2.60
C PHE A 25 -18.56 8.42 -1.14
N ASP A 26 -18.54 9.73 -0.94
CA ASP A 26 -18.60 10.40 0.36
C ASP A 26 -17.50 9.94 1.34
N CYS A 27 -17.83 9.80 2.63
CA CYS A 27 -16.89 9.51 3.71
C CYS A 27 -16.12 8.19 3.50
N ALA A 28 -16.72 7.23 2.79
CA ALA A 28 -16.11 5.92 2.53
C ALA A 28 -14.91 6.00 1.57
N VAL A 29 -14.81 7.08 0.77
CA VAL A 29 -13.65 7.34 -0.09
C VAL A 29 -12.39 7.51 0.75
N TRP A 30 -12.48 8.29 1.84
CA TRP A 30 -11.33 8.53 2.71
C TRP A 30 -10.84 7.26 3.37
N GLU A 31 -11.75 6.43 3.90
CA GLU A 31 -11.39 5.14 4.48
C GLU A 31 -10.69 4.22 3.45
N TRP A 32 -11.21 4.17 2.23
CA TRP A 32 -10.61 3.38 1.15
C TRP A 32 -9.23 3.91 0.74
N ILE A 33 -9.07 5.22 0.58
CA ILE A 33 -7.78 5.85 0.22
C ILE A 33 -6.73 5.58 1.30
N CYS A 34 -7.07 5.71 2.59
CA CYS A 34 -6.16 5.39 3.68
C CYS A 34 -5.68 3.93 3.60
N GLY A 35 -6.61 2.99 3.37
CA GLY A 35 -6.24 1.59 3.17
C GLY A 35 -5.33 1.40 1.96
N TYR A 36 -5.66 2.03 0.83
CA TYR A 36 -4.89 1.96 -0.41
C TYR A 36 -3.44 2.40 -0.24
N LEU A 37 -3.20 3.54 0.42
CA LEU A 37 -1.86 4.04 0.72
C LEU A 37 -1.09 3.10 1.65
N ASP A 38 -1.73 2.56 2.69
CA ASP A 38 -1.11 1.54 3.56
C ASP A 38 -0.71 0.27 2.79
N GLY A 39 -1.56 -0.15 1.84
CA GLY A 39 -1.29 -1.29 0.98
C GLY A 39 -0.09 -1.07 0.04
N GLN A 40 0.06 0.15 -0.48
CA GLN A 40 1.21 0.55 -1.29
C GLN A 40 2.49 0.68 -0.45
N ALA A 41 2.43 1.30 0.72
CA ALA A 41 3.59 1.47 1.59
C ALA A 41 4.21 0.12 1.99
N LYS A 42 3.39 -0.92 2.21
CA LYS A 42 3.90 -2.27 2.51
C LYS A 42 4.55 -2.99 1.32
N ARG A 43 4.35 -2.53 0.07
CA ARG A 43 5.14 -2.99 -1.08
C ARG A 43 6.54 -2.37 -1.09
N LEU A 44 6.72 -1.20 -0.50
CA LEU A 44 8.00 -0.53 -0.40
C LEU A 44 8.81 -1.18 0.74
N ARG A 45 9.50 -2.28 0.43
CA ARG A 45 10.65 -2.68 1.27
C ARG A 45 11.78 -1.70 1.00
N LEU A 46 12.26 -1.05 2.05
CA LEU A 46 13.52 -0.32 2.01
C LEU A 46 14.62 -1.35 1.72
N VAL A 47 15.06 -1.42 0.46
CA VAL A 47 16.28 -2.15 0.11
C VAL A 47 17.41 -1.20 0.46
N ASN A 48 18.10 -1.44 1.57
CA ASN A 48 19.37 -0.80 1.83
C ASN A 48 20.36 -1.36 0.81
N ASP A 49 20.56 -0.65 -0.30
CA ASP A 49 21.71 -0.84 -1.20
C ASP A 49 22.98 -0.31 -0.54
N HIS A 50 23.34 -0.88 0.62
CA HIS A 50 24.70 -0.75 1.13
C HIS A 50 25.52 -1.91 0.58
N PRO A 51 26.45 -1.66 -0.37
CA PRO A 51 27.46 -2.66 -0.67
C PRO A 51 28.23 -2.91 0.62
N VAL A 52 28.17 -4.15 1.10
CA VAL A 52 29.09 -4.68 2.09
C VAL A 52 30.50 -4.49 1.53
N ASN A 53 31.18 -3.41 1.92
CA ASN A 53 32.59 -3.27 1.66
C ASN A 53 33.31 -4.19 2.66
N ARG A 54 33.42 -5.47 2.29
CA ARG A 54 34.40 -6.40 2.86
C ARG A 54 35.78 -5.97 2.37
N GLU A 55 36.34 -4.95 3.01
CA GLU A 55 37.79 -4.78 3.00
C GLU A 55 38.32 -5.40 4.29
N SER A 56 38.68 -6.67 4.17
CA SER A 56 39.66 -7.31 5.03
C SER A 56 41.00 -6.66 4.75
N SER A 57 41.60 -6.03 5.76
CA SER A 57 43.05 -5.88 5.93
C SER A 57 43.36 -5.63 7.40
#